data_AF-A0A662R7F2-F1
#
_entry.id   AF-A0A662R7F2-F1
#
_cell.length_a   1.000
_cell.length_b   1.000
_cell.length_c   1.000
_cell.angle_alpha   90.00
_cell.angle_beta   90.00
_cell.angle_gamma   90.00
#
_symmetry.space_group_name_H-M   'P 1'
#
loop_
_entity.id
_entity.type
_entity.pdbx_description
1 polymer ?
#
loop_
_entity_poly.entity_id
_entity_poly.type
_entity_poly.pdbx_seq_one_letter_code
_entity_poly.pdbx_strand_id
1 'polypeptide(L)' 'MEEEPYGVVLSTNPCKEVLVERHRGYDIIWCEGIEDEKSFYYAIPEGTYGIGKAVAIGDTVVDVRWAIDEIFGKQEKNE' A
#
# COMPACT_ATOMS: atom_id res chain seq x y z
N MET A 1 -1.97 8.38 18.76
CA MET A 1 -0.67 7.68 18.83
C MET A 1 -0.53 7.05 17.47
N GLU A 2 0.23 7.68 16.58
CA GLU A 2 0.47 7.13 15.23
C GLU A 2 1.33 5.88 15.43
N GLU A 3 0.78 4.71 15.13
CA GLU A 3 1.52 3.46 15.22
C GLU A 3 2.61 3.46 14.16
N GLU A 4 3.87 3.34 14.58
CA GLU A 4 4.99 3.20 13.66
C GLU A 4 4.78 1.92 12.82
N PRO A 5 4.97 1.97 11.49
CA PRO A 5 4.72 0.82 10.63
C PRO A 5 5.67 -0.33 10.97
N TYR A 6 5.12 -1.42 11.52
CA TYR A 6 5.85 -2.67 11.75
C TYR A 6 6.02 -3.40 10.42
N GLY A 7 7.20 -3.31 9.81
CA GLY A 7 7.36 -3.80 8.44
C GLY A 7 8.74 -4.27 8.01
N VAL A 8 8.75 -5.08 6.95
CA VAL A 8 9.96 -5.46 6.20
C VAL A 8 10.31 -4.32 5.26
N VAL A 9 11.57 -3.85 5.33
CA VAL A 9 12.08 -2.78 4.45
C VAL A 9 12.49 -3.39 3.11
N LEU A 10 11.92 -2.88 2.03
CA LEU A 10 12.25 -3.23 0.65
C LEU A 10 12.76 -1.95 -0.05
N SER A 11 13.70 -2.09 -0.99
CA SER A 11 14.23 -0.94 -1.73
C SER A 11 13.99 -1.19 -3.22
N THR A 12 12.91 -0.62 -3.75
CA THR A 12 12.66 -0.59 -5.19
C THR A 12 12.20 0.83 -5.60
N ASN A 13 12.86 1.42 -6.60
CA ASN A 13 12.64 2.82 -7.06
C ASN A 13 12.99 3.90 -5.99
N PRO A 14 12.88 5.23 -6.23
CA PRO A 14 13.47 6.26 -5.36
C PRO A 14 12.66 6.47 -4.07
N CYS A 15 12.28 5.41 -3.38
CA CYS A 15 11.74 5.51 -2.04
C CYS A 15 12.17 4.33 -1.17
N LYS A 16 12.18 4.58 0.13
CA LYS A 16 12.33 3.51 1.13
C LYS A 16 10.95 2.93 1.40
N GLU A 17 10.77 1.65 1.07
CA GLU A 17 9.48 0.99 1.17
C GLU A 17 9.42 0.14 2.43
N VAL A 18 8.29 0.17 3.12
CA VAL A 18 8.03 -0.63 4.31
C VAL A 18 6.68 -1.31 4.14
N LEU A 19 6.64 -2.64 4.18
CA LEU A 19 5.37 -3.36 4.23
C LEU A 19 4.67 -3.06 5.56
N VAL A 20 3.50 -2.43 5.52
CA VAL A 20 2.78 -2.01 6.72
C VAL A 20 1.77 -3.05 7.16
N GLU A 21 0.94 -3.52 6.22
CA GLU A 21 -0.19 -4.38 6.51
C GLU A 21 -0.50 -5.24 5.29
N ARG A 22 -1.08 -6.43 5.52
CA ARG A 22 -1.75 -7.22 4.49
C ARG A 22 -3.26 -7.08 4.67
N HIS A 23 -3.96 -6.68 3.60
CA HIS A 23 -5.40 -6.47 3.62
C HIS A 23 -6.05 -7.08 2.38
N ARG A 24 -6.93 -8.07 2.58
CA ARG A 24 -7.69 -8.76 1.51
C ARG A 24 -6.84 -9.23 0.30
N GLY A 25 -5.64 -9.78 0.55
CA GLY A 25 -4.75 -10.24 -0.53
C GLY A 25 -3.96 -9.13 -1.24
N TYR A 26 -3.95 -7.92 -0.67
CA TYR A 26 -3.08 -6.83 -1.07
C TYR A 26 -2.09 -6.49 0.04
N ASP A 27 -0.87 -6.18 -0.35
CA ASP A 27 0.17 -5.65 0.51
C ASP A 27 0.09 -4.11 0.49
N ILE A 28 -0.14 -3.50 1.65
CA ILE A 28 -0.12 -2.05 1.84
C ILE A 28 1.29 -1.64 2.26
N ILE A 29 1.89 -0.78 1.45
CA ILE A 29 3.28 -0.39 1.56
C ILE A 29 3.35 1.11 1.82
N TRP A 30 4.15 1.50 2.81
CA TRP A 30 4.53 2.88 3.05
C TRP A 30 5.81 3.18 2.27
N CYS A 31 5.80 4.28 1.51
CA CYS A 31 6.92 4.74 0.71
C CYS A 31 7.34 6.11 1.23
N GLU A 32 8.55 6.18 1.76
CA GLU A 32 9.19 7.44 2.16
C GLU A 32 9.76 8.11 0.91
N GLY A 33 9.12 9.19 0.46
CA GLY A 33 9.59 9.96 -0.70
C GLY A 33 11.03 10.44 -0.52
N ILE A 34 11.77 10.55 -1.62
CA ILE A 34 13.14 11.09 -1.63
C ILE A 34 13.08 12.59 -1.95
N GLU A 35 13.97 13.39 -1.33
CA GLU A 35 14.23 14.80 -1.69
C GLU A 35 12.95 15.67 -1.84
N ASP A 36 12.21 15.84 -0.73
CA ASP A 36 11.01 16.69 -0.60
C ASP A 36 9.68 16.10 -1.10
N GLU A 37 9.66 14.85 -1.59
CA GLU A 37 8.40 14.14 -1.82
C GLU A 37 7.75 13.71 -0.50
N LYS A 38 6.45 13.99 -0.35
CA LYS A 38 5.68 13.53 0.80
C LYS A 38 5.64 12.00 0.82
N SER A 39 5.73 11.40 2.01
CA SER A 39 5.47 9.98 2.17
C SER A 39 4.02 9.66 1.80
N PHE A 40 3.81 8.49 1.20
CA PHE A 40 2.49 8.01 0.83
C PHE A 40 2.38 6.49 1.05
N TYR A 41 1.14 6.01 1.07
CA TYR A 41 0.83 4.59 1.12
C TYR A 41 0.31 4.15 -0.24
N TYR A 42 0.68 2.94 -0.65
CA TYR A 42 0.13 2.32 -1.84
C TYR A 42 -0.12 0.84 -1.62
N ALA A 43 -1.07 0.26 -2.36
CA ALA A 43 -1.38 -1.16 -2.29
C ALA A 43 -1.02 -1.87 -3.60
N ILE A 44 -0.38 -3.03 -3.49
CA ILE A 44 -0.13 -3.94 -4.62
C ILE A 44 -0.66 -5.34 -4.29
N PRO A 45 -0.94 -6.19 -5.30
CA PRO A 45 -1.27 -7.59 -5.04
C PRO A 45 -0.18 -8.28 -4.22
N GLU A 46 -0.57 -9.14 -3.29
CA GLU A 46 0.37 -9.80 -2.39
C GLU A 46 1.50 -10.50 -3.17
N GLY A 47 2.74 -10.26 -2.74
CA GLY A 47 3.92 -10.92 -3.33
C GLY A 47 4.39 -10.34 -4.67
N THR A 48 3.84 -9.20 -5.12
CA THR A 48 4.25 -8.56 -6.40
C THR A 48 5.24 -7.40 -6.24
N TYR A 49 5.98 -7.37 -5.14
CA TYR A 49 6.96 -6.30 -4.82
C TYR A 49 7.95 -6.03 -5.97
N GLY A 50 8.17 -4.74 -6.27
CA GLY A 50 9.11 -4.29 -7.30
C GLY A 50 8.65 -4.47 -8.76
N ILE A 51 7.53 -5.16 -9.01
CA ILE A 51 6.97 -5.38 -10.37
C ILE A 51 5.47 -5.10 -10.47
N GLY A 52 4.78 -5.00 -9.34
CA GLY A 52 3.34 -4.76 -9.24
C GLY A 52 2.99 -3.30 -9.49
N LYS A 53 1.86 -3.07 -10.18
CA LYS A 53 1.26 -1.74 -10.28
C LYS A 53 0.38 -1.48 -9.07
N ALA A 54 0.52 -0.31 -8.44
CA ALA A 54 -0.35 0.09 -7.34
C ALA A 54 -1.83 0.10 -7.78
N VAL A 55 -2.68 -0.57 -7.01
CA VAL A 55 -4.14 -0.58 -7.20
C VAL A 55 -4.84 0.53 -6.44
N ALA A 56 -4.20 1.04 -5.40
CA ALA A 56 -4.65 2.18 -4.61
C ALA A 56 -3.43 2.96 -4.09
N ILE A 57 -3.59 4.29 -3.93
CA ILE A 57 -2.59 5.21 -3.39
C ILE A 57 -3.34 6.18 -2.46
N GLY A 58 -2.77 6.50 -1.30
CA GLY A 58 -3.36 7.43 -0.33
C GLY A 58 -2.34 7.99 0.66
N ASP A 59 -2.77 8.97 1.45
CA ASP A 59 -1.93 9.63 2.46
C ASP A 59 -1.87 8.82 3.77
N THR A 60 -2.84 7.94 4.02
CA THR A 60 -2.89 7.06 5.20
C THR A 60 -3.19 5.61 4.84
N VAL A 61 -2.84 4.67 5.73
CA VAL A 61 -3.21 3.24 5.62
C VAL A 61 -4.73 3.07 5.51
N VAL A 62 -5.49 3.90 6.22
CA VAL A 62 -6.96 3.83 6.25
C VAL A 62 -7.55 4.16 4.89
N ASP A 63 -7.03 5.20 4.21
CA ASP A 63 -7.49 5.59 2.87
C ASP A 63 -7.27 4.44 1.87
N VAL A 64 -6.10 3.81 1.93
CA VAL A 64 -5.76 2.69 1.06
C VAL A 64 -6.61 1.46 1.36
N ARG A 65 -6.87 1.14 2.64
CA ARG A 65 -7.79 0.06 3.05
C ARG A 65 -9.20 0.27 2.51
N TRP A 66 -9.72 1.48 2.63
CA TRP A 66 -11.05 1.82 2.11
C TRP A 66 -11.12 1.64 0.60
N ALA A 67 -10.10 2.09 -0.14
CA ALA A 67 -10.01 1.87 -1.58
C ALA A 67 -10.00 0.38 -1.95
N ILE A 68 -9.25 -0.45 -1.22
CA ILE A 68 -9.24 -1.92 -1.40
C ILE A 68 -10.62 -2.50 -1.13
N ASP A 69 -11.28 -2.11 -0.03
CA ASP A 69 -12.61 -2.59 0.34
C ASP A 69 -13.66 -2.24 -0.74
N GLU A 70 -13.58 -1.05 -1.34
CA GLU A 70 -14.44 -0.65 -2.46
C GLU A 70 -14.18 -1.48 -3.73
N ILE A 71 -12.91 -1.80 -4.03
CA ILE A 71 -12.56 -2.67 -5.16
C ILE A 71 -13.14 -4.06 -4.95
N PHE A 72 -12.94 -4.64 -3.77
CA PHE A 72 -13.46 -5.97 -3.43
C PHE A 72 -15.00 -6.01 -3.42
N GLY A 73 -15.64 -5.02 -2.80
CA GLY A 73 -17.10 -4.94 -2.76
C GLY A 73 -17.76 -4.73 -4.13
N LYS A 74 -17.02 -4.26 -5.13
CA LYS A 74 -17.46 -4.23 -6.54
C LYS A 74 -17.29 -5.57 -7.25
N GLN A 75 -16.35 -6.42 -6.83
CA GLN A 75 -16.16 -7.75 -7.40
C GLN A 75 -17.27 -8.71 -6.94
N GLU A 76 -17.60 -8.72 -5.64
CA GLU A 76 -18.65 -9.59 -5.08
C GLU A 76 -20.06 -9.29 -5.62
N LYS A 77 -20.31 -8.10 -6.18
CA LYS A 77 -21.61 -7.75 -6.79
C LYS A 77 -21.74 -8.14 -8.27
N ASN A 78 -20.65 -8.58 -8.89
CA ASN A 78 -20.61 -8.97 -10.30
C ASN A 78 -20.47 -10.50 -10.49
N GLU A 79 -20.50 -11.28 -9.40
CA GLU A 79 -20.64 -12.74 -9.38
C GLU A 79 -22.09 -13.16 -9.08
#